data_AF-A0A1L7T8H1-F1
#
_entry.id   AF-A0A1L7T8H1-F1
#
_cell.length_a   1.000
_cell.length_b   1.000
_cell.length_c   1.000
_cell.angle_alpha   90.00
_cell.angle_beta   90.00
_cell.angle_gamma   90.00
#
_symmetry.space_group_name_H-M   'P 1'
#
loop_
_entity.id
_entity.type
_entity.pdbx_description
1 polymer ?
#
loop_
_entity_poly.entity_id
_entity_poly.type
_entity_poly.pdbx_seq_one_letter_code
_entity_poly.pdbx_strand_id
1 'polypeptide(L)'
;MASSLPTFPRIVFTIIEPISLVVGFAGAVIDPAWFIGEQSPQKNDGDASPNSIVIAWQLGNLYLLLAFIGVAILSTTTENRVVRSYLIALWLADIGHVGFSSYGIGRDRLLSPLQWNAMTWGNVGMTLFLFFTRTAYLTGFFGPDHVNKSVKTA
;
A
#
# COMPACT_ATOMS: atom_id res chain seq x y z
N MET A 1 -3.97 0.97 -20.73
CA MET A 1 -5.00 1.19 -19.72
C MET A 1 -4.91 0.01 -18.77
N ALA A 2 -5.25 0.16 -17.48
CA ALA A 2 -5.37 -0.95 -16.51
C ALA A 2 -6.17 -2.18 -17.00
N SER A 3 -6.87 -2.07 -18.14
CA SER A 3 -7.42 -3.19 -18.91
C SER A 3 -6.40 -4.24 -19.33
N SER A 4 -5.09 -3.95 -19.36
CA SER A 4 -4.06 -4.95 -19.65
C SER A 4 -3.74 -5.85 -18.46
N LEU A 5 -4.05 -5.45 -17.23
CA LEU A 5 -3.84 -6.29 -16.05
C LEU A 5 -4.89 -7.40 -15.98
N PRO A 6 -4.52 -8.62 -15.53
CA PRO A 6 -5.48 -9.65 -15.19
C PRO A 6 -6.50 -9.15 -14.14
N THR A 7 -7.72 -9.70 -14.15
CA THR A 7 -8.87 -9.17 -13.40
C THR A 7 -8.59 -8.98 -11.91
N PHE A 8 -7.96 -9.95 -11.25
CA PHE A 8 -7.69 -9.87 -9.82
C PHE A 8 -6.65 -8.77 -9.47
N PRO A 9 -5.41 -8.77 -10.04
CA PRO A 9 -4.46 -7.66 -9.87
C PRO A 9 -5.04 -6.29 -10.20
N ARG A 10 -5.88 -6.22 -11.24
CA ARG A 10 -6.55 -4.98 -11.62
C ARG A 10 -7.40 -4.45 -10.48
N ILE A 11 -8.32 -5.26 -9.93
CA ILE A 11 -9.17 -4.85 -8.81
C ILE A 11 -8.33 -4.42 -7.61
N VAL A 12 -7.30 -5.19 -7.27
CA VAL A 12 -6.43 -4.88 -6.13
C VAL A 12 -5.74 -3.53 -6.32
N PHE A 13 -5.02 -3.33 -7.42
CA PHE A 13 -4.19 -2.14 -7.62
C PHE A 13 -4.97 -0.89 -8.01
N THR A 14 -6.14 -1.00 -8.64
CA THR A 14 -6.91 0.17 -9.08
C THR A 14 -8.04 0.57 -8.14
N ILE A 15 -8.44 -0.30 -7.21
CA ILE A 15 -9.56 -0.04 -6.30
C ILE A 15 -9.11 -0.21 -4.84
N ILE A 16 -8.68 -1.42 -4.47
CA ILE A 16 -8.42 -1.74 -3.06
C ILE A 16 -7.23 -0.92 -2.53
N GLU A 17 -6.13 -0.87 -3.27
CA GLU A 17 -4.92 -0.13 -2.90
C GLU A 17 -5.20 1.39 -2.76
N PRO A 18 -5.77 2.10 -3.75
CA PRO A 18 -6.09 3.51 -3.60
C PRO A 18 -7.03 3.81 -2.42
N ILE A 19 -8.05 2.98 -2.20
CA ILE A 19 -8.95 3.13 -1.04
C ILE A 19 -8.18 2.96 0.26
N SER A 20 -7.33 1.94 0.37
CA SER A 20 -6.53 1.70 1.59
C SER A 20 -5.60 2.87 1.91
N LEU A 21 -5.01 3.50 0.88
CA LEU A 21 -4.16 4.68 1.04
C LEU A 21 -4.97 5.91 1.47
N VAL A 22 -6.18 6.10 0.93
CA VAL A 22 -7.09 7.18 1.36
C VAL A 22 -7.54 6.98 2.80
N VAL A 23 -7.82 5.74 3.22
CA VAL A 23 -8.15 5.41 4.62
C VAL A 23 -6.96 5.70 5.53
N GLY A 24 -5.73 5.33 5.12
CA GLY A 24 -4.51 5.66 5.85
C GLY A 24 -4.30 7.18 5.99
N PHE A 25 -4.52 7.94 4.92
CA PHE A 25 -4.51 9.41 4.94
C PHE A 25 -5.53 9.97 5.95
N ALA A 26 -6.77 9.49 5.90
CA ALA A 26 -7.83 9.94 6.79
C ALA A 26 -7.48 9.67 8.26
N GLY A 27 -6.96 8.47 8.57
CA GLY A 27 -6.52 8.13 9.93
C GLY A 27 -5.42 9.08 10.43
N ALA A 28 -4.42 9.36 9.61
CA ALA A 28 -3.30 10.22 9.98
C ALA A 28 -3.66 11.72 10.11
N VAL A 29 -4.69 12.19 9.40
CA VAL A 29 -5.07 13.62 9.37
C VAL A 29 -6.18 13.97 10.34
N ILE A 30 -7.18 13.10 10.49
CA ILE A 30 -8.36 13.37 11.34
C ILE A 30 -7.99 13.29 12.82
N ASP A 31 -7.24 12.26 13.22
CA ASP A 31 -6.76 12.09 14.58
C ASP A 31 -5.28 11.65 14.58
N PRO A 32 -4.36 12.60 14.37
CA PRO A 32 -2.93 12.29 14.33
C PRO A 32 -2.41 11.75 15.66
N ALA A 33 -2.97 12.17 16.80
CA ALA A 33 -2.54 11.71 18.12
C ALA A 33 -2.88 10.23 18.33
N TRP A 34 -4.11 9.83 18.01
CA TRP A 34 -4.50 8.42 17.99
C TRP A 34 -3.66 7.63 16.99
N PHE A 35 -3.50 8.14 15.77
CA PHE A 35 -2.74 7.48 14.72
C PHE A 35 -1.30 7.17 15.14
N ILE A 36 -0.63 8.11 15.83
CA ILE A 36 0.71 7.91 16.39
C ILE A 36 0.70 6.86 17.49
N GLY A 37 -0.25 6.95 18.42
CA GLY A 37 -0.40 6.00 19.52
C GLY A 37 -0.59 4.57 19.04
N GLU A 38 -1.29 4.39 17.92
CA GLU A 38 -1.61 3.07 17.36
C GLU A 38 -0.46 2.46 16.52
N GLN A 39 0.59 3.23 16.18
CA GLN A 39 1.75 2.73 15.41
C GLN A 39 2.61 1.74 16.20
N SER A 40 2.61 1.82 17.53
CA SER A 40 3.44 1.00 18.40
C SER A 40 2.58 0.21 19.39
N PRO A 41 2.88 -1.08 19.61
CA PRO A 41 2.21 -1.88 20.63
C PRO A 41 2.58 -1.49 22.07
N GLN A 42 3.62 -0.67 22.25
CA GLN A 42 4.03 -0.19 23.56
C GLN A 42 3.04 0.86 24.05
N LYS A 43 2.61 0.72 25.30
CA LYS A 43 1.74 1.71 25.93
C LYS A 43 2.53 3.01 26.07
N ASN A 44 2.21 4.00 25.23
CA ASN A 44 2.79 5.31 25.34
C ASN A 44 2.01 6.09 26.39
N ASP A 45 2.58 6.24 27.58
CA ASP A 45 1.96 7.00 28.68
C ASP A 45 2.11 8.53 28.50
N GLY A 46 2.53 9.00 27.33
CA GLY A 46 2.76 10.41 27.01
C GLY A 46 2.03 10.87 25.75
N ASP A 47 1.61 12.13 25.74
CA ASP A 47 0.95 12.76 24.60
C ASP A 47 1.87 12.86 23.37
N ALA A 48 1.26 12.79 22.19
CA ALA A 48 1.98 12.98 20.93
C ALA A 48 2.62 14.38 20.88
N SER A 49 3.96 14.41 20.70
CA SER A 49 4.68 15.69 20.59
C SER A 49 4.24 16.47 19.33
N PRO A 50 4.34 17.81 19.32
CA PRO A 50 4.03 18.61 18.12
C PRO A 50 4.81 18.15 16.87
N ASN A 51 6.06 17.71 17.05
CA ASN A 51 6.87 17.18 15.95
C ASN A 51 6.29 15.88 15.40
N SER A 52 5.85 14.98 16.29
CA SER A 52 5.23 13.71 15.91
C SER A 52 3.93 13.92 15.14
N ILE A 53 3.13 14.92 15.53
CA ILE A 53 1.89 15.31 14.83
C ILE A 53 2.20 15.75 13.40
N VAL A 54 3.20 16.62 13.21
CA VAL A 54 3.60 17.07 11.86
C VAL A 54 4.08 15.90 11.00
N ILE A 55 4.85 14.97 11.58
CA ILE A 55 5.29 13.76 10.88
C ILE A 55 4.09 12.88 10.49
N ALA A 56 3.09 12.72 11.35
CA ALA A 56 1.88 11.97 11.03
C ALA A 56 1.13 12.60 9.83
N TRP A 57 0.98 13.92 9.80
CA TRP A 57 0.37 14.61 8.66
C TRP A 57 1.18 14.49 7.36
N GLN A 58 2.51 14.59 7.45
CA GLN A 58 3.38 14.38 6.29
C GLN A 58 3.25 12.95 5.73
N LEU A 59 3.19 11.96 6.61
CA LEU A 59 2.97 10.57 6.24
C LEU A 59 1.58 10.34 5.64
N GLY A 60 0.54 10.92 6.24
CA GLY A 60 -0.81 10.92 5.68
C GLY A 60 -0.83 11.49 4.26
N ASN A 61 -0.24 12.68 4.07
CA ASN A 61 -0.14 13.31 2.76
C ASN A 61 0.62 12.43 1.74
N LEU A 62 1.65 11.71 2.16
CA LEU A 62 2.37 10.76 1.31
C LEU A 62 1.46 9.61 0.87
N TYR A 63 0.59 9.09 1.74
CA TYR A 63 -0.39 8.06 1.35
C TYR A 63 -1.36 8.57 0.29
N LEU A 64 -1.88 9.79 0.46
CA LEU A 64 -2.77 10.39 -0.53
C LEU A 64 -2.06 10.61 -1.87
N LEU A 65 -0.80 11.08 -1.84
CA LEU A 65 0.02 11.23 -3.04
C LEU A 65 0.21 9.89 -3.76
N LEU A 66 0.52 8.81 -3.03
CA LEU A 66 0.66 7.47 -3.61
C LEU A 66 -0.64 6.98 -4.25
N ALA A 67 -1.81 7.28 -3.64
CA ALA A 67 -3.11 6.94 -4.21
C ALA A 67 -3.32 7.65 -5.55
N PHE A 68 -3.01 8.94 -5.63
CA PHE A 68 -3.11 9.70 -6.88
C PHE A 68 -2.13 9.23 -7.94
N ILE A 69 -0.88 8.94 -7.58
CA ILE A 69 0.12 8.41 -8.51
C ILE A 69 -0.33 7.06 -9.07
N GLY A 70 -0.84 6.16 -8.22
CA GLY A 70 -1.32 4.85 -8.65
C GLY A 70 -2.51 4.94 -9.58
N VAL A 71 -3.51 5.75 -9.24
CA VAL A 71 -4.66 6.00 -10.13
C VAL A 71 -4.19 6.63 -11.44
N ALA A 72 -3.32 7.65 -11.39
CA ALA A 72 -2.82 8.33 -12.59
C ALA A 72 -2.06 7.36 -13.51
N ILE A 73 -1.08 6.62 -13.00
CA ILE A 73 -0.28 5.70 -13.82
C ILE A 73 -1.16 4.58 -14.40
N LEU A 74 -1.95 3.90 -13.57
CA LEU A 74 -2.74 2.73 -14.00
C LEU A 74 -3.91 3.12 -14.92
N SER A 75 -4.45 4.34 -14.79
CA SER A 75 -5.51 4.82 -15.68
C SER A 75 -5.00 5.38 -17.00
N THR A 76 -3.80 5.97 -17.06
CA THR A 76 -3.34 6.72 -18.25
C THR A 76 -2.43 5.92 -19.18
N THR A 77 -1.58 5.03 -18.66
CA THR A 77 -0.58 4.34 -19.49
C THR A 77 -1.12 3.09 -20.18
N THR A 78 -0.69 2.84 -21.42
CA THR A 78 -0.86 1.56 -22.14
C THR A 78 0.42 0.73 -22.17
N GLU A 79 1.53 1.28 -21.71
CA GLU A 79 2.84 0.64 -21.76
C GLU A 79 3.04 -0.30 -20.58
N ASN A 80 3.00 -1.62 -20.83
CA ASN A 80 3.19 -2.62 -19.77
C ASN A 80 4.54 -2.48 -19.07
N ARG A 81 5.57 -1.96 -19.75
CA ARG A 81 6.87 -1.67 -19.13
C ARG A 81 6.74 -0.64 -18.00
N VAL A 82 5.94 0.41 -18.20
CA VAL A 82 5.71 1.47 -17.19
C VAL A 82 4.96 0.88 -15.99
N VAL A 83 3.89 0.11 -16.25
CA VAL A 83 3.11 -0.56 -15.20
C VAL A 83 3.99 -1.52 -14.38
N ARG A 84 4.80 -2.34 -15.06
CA ARG A 84 5.68 -3.31 -14.40
C ARG A 84 6.76 -2.62 -13.57
N SER A 85 7.40 -1.57 -14.08
CA SER A 85 8.38 -0.78 -13.32
C SER A 85 7.76 -0.10 -12.10
N TYR A 86 6.54 0.44 -12.25
CA TYR A 86 5.78 1.02 -11.13
C TYR A 86 5.48 -0.02 -10.04
N LEU A 87 5.00 -1.20 -10.43
CA LEU A 87 4.70 -2.28 -9.47
C LEU A 87 5.96 -2.85 -8.81
N ILE A 88 7.12 -2.86 -9.48
CA ILE A 88 8.41 -3.20 -8.87
C ILE A 88 8.81 -2.17 -7.81
N ALA A 89 8.63 -0.87 -8.09
CA ALA A 89 8.93 0.18 -7.12
C ALA A 89 8.05 0.05 -5.86
N LEU A 90 6.76 -0.23 -6.04
CA LEU A 90 5.85 -0.50 -4.92
C LEU A 90 6.22 -1.79 -4.17
N TRP A 91 6.59 -2.84 -4.88
CA TRP A 91 7.02 -4.11 -4.28
C TRP A 91 8.26 -3.92 -3.39
N LEU A 92 9.22 -3.08 -3.80
CA LEU A 92 10.36 -2.70 -2.95
C LEU A 92 9.92 -1.89 -1.72
N ALA A 93 8.96 -0.97 -1.90
CA ALA A 93 8.41 -0.20 -0.79
C ALA A 93 7.70 -1.09 0.24
N ASP A 94 7.00 -2.14 -0.19
CA ASP A 94 6.34 -3.10 0.71
C ASP A 94 7.33 -3.79 1.65
N ILE A 95 8.50 -4.21 1.12
CA ILE A 95 9.54 -4.88 1.89
C ILE A 95 10.05 -3.95 3.00
N GLY A 96 10.34 -2.69 2.64
CA GLY A 96 10.77 -1.69 3.60
C GLY A 96 9.70 -1.43 4.66
N HIS A 97 8.45 -1.24 4.23
CA HIS A 97 7.33 -0.95 5.11
C HIS A 97 7.10 -2.09 6.12
N VAL A 98 6.98 -3.34 5.65
CA VAL A 98 6.84 -4.51 6.54
C VAL A 98 8.05 -4.66 7.45
N GLY A 99 9.27 -4.45 6.95
CA GLY A 99 10.49 -4.52 7.74
C GLY A 99 10.52 -3.54 8.91
N PHE A 100 10.23 -2.26 8.64
CA PHE A 100 10.20 -1.21 9.67
C PHE A 100 9.04 -1.37 10.64
N SER A 101 7.84 -1.69 10.16
CA SER A 101 6.68 -1.96 11.02
C SER A 101 6.92 -3.17 11.91
N SER A 102 7.55 -4.22 11.37
CA SER A 102 7.91 -5.41 12.14
C SER A 102 8.93 -5.09 13.24
N TYR A 103 9.93 -4.28 12.92
CA TYR A 103 10.90 -3.83 13.91
C TYR A 103 10.22 -3.04 15.05
N GLY A 104 9.29 -2.14 14.73
CA GLY A 104 8.56 -1.34 15.72
C GLY A 104 7.59 -2.14 16.60
N ILE A 105 6.92 -3.16 16.04
CA ILE A 105 5.93 -3.97 16.77
C ILE A 105 6.61 -4.96 17.73
N GLY A 106 7.78 -5.47 17.36
CA GLY A 106 8.47 -6.52 18.11
C GLY A 106 7.95 -7.93 17.80
N ARG A 107 8.85 -8.92 17.91
CA ARG A 107 8.65 -10.28 17.39
C ARG A 107 7.45 -11.01 17.98
N ASP A 108 7.21 -10.89 19.29
CA ASP A 108 6.19 -11.68 19.97
C ASP A 108 4.76 -11.29 19.55
N ARG A 109 4.51 -9.99 19.33
CA ARG A 109 3.20 -9.51 18.85
C ARG A 109 3.02 -9.69 17.36
N LEU A 110 4.08 -9.61 16.56
CA LEU A 110 3.99 -9.97 15.13
C LEU A 110 3.54 -11.40 14.91
N LEU A 111 4.00 -12.34 15.75
CA LEU A 111 3.61 -13.75 15.63
C LEU A 111 2.20 -14.05 16.18
N SER A 112 1.50 -13.01 16.68
CA SER A 112 0.16 -13.14 17.26
C SER A 112 -0.86 -12.27 16.50
N PRO A 113 -1.29 -12.63 15.27
CA PRO A 113 -2.22 -11.81 14.46
C PRO A 113 -3.55 -11.48 15.14
N LEU A 114 -3.99 -12.34 16.07
CA LEU A 114 -5.21 -12.11 16.85
C LEU A 114 -5.12 -10.92 17.83
N GLN A 115 -3.89 -10.47 18.14
CA GLN A 115 -3.65 -9.32 19.02
C GLN A 115 -3.39 -8.03 18.25
N TRP A 116 -3.45 -8.07 16.91
CA TRP A 116 -3.18 -6.89 16.09
C TRP A 116 -4.35 -5.91 16.17
N ASN A 117 -4.02 -4.66 16.46
CA ASN A 117 -4.94 -3.55 16.31
C ASN A 117 -5.16 -3.20 14.83
N ALA A 118 -6.11 -2.31 14.56
CA ALA A 118 -6.43 -1.90 13.19
C ALA A 118 -5.21 -1.35 12.43
N MET A 119 -4.37 -0.58 13.10
CA MET A 119 -3.18 0.02 12.49
C MET A 119 -2.13 -1.03 12.13
N THR A 120 -1.94 -2.05 12.98
CA THR A 120 -1.05 -3.18 12.72
C THR A 120 -1.55 -4.02 11.56
N TRP A 121 -2.87 -4.26 11.48
CA TRP A 121 -3.48 -4.92 10.32
C TRP A 121 -3.27 -4.12 9.03
N GLY A 122 -3.35 -2.79 9.08
CA GLY A 122 -3.03 -1.94 7.93
C GLY A 122 -1.55 -2.02 7.55
N ASN A 123 -0.66 -1.74 8.49
CA ASN A 123 0.77 -1.66 8.25
C ASN A 123 1.39 -3.00 7.83
N VAL A 124 0.99 -4.10 8.46
CA VAL A 124 1.56 -5.42 8.20
C VAL A 124 0.64 -6.28 7.33
N GLY A 125 -0.61 -6.47 7.74
CA GLY A 125 -1.53 -7.37 7.05
C GLY A 125 -1.85 -6.92 5.61
N MET A 126 -2.32 -5.68 5.44
CA MET A 126 -2.65 -5.13 4.12
C MET A 126 -1.41 -5.01 3.24
N THR A 127 -0.27 -4.57 3.80
CA THR A 127 0.99 -4.48 3.05
C THR A 127 1.49 -5.85 2.59
N LEU A 128 1.40 -6.89 3.44
CA LEU A 128 1.74 -8.27 3.03
C LEU A 128 0.80 -8.76 1.92
N PHE A 129 -0.51 -8.49 2.02
CA PHE A 129 -1.47 -8.84 0.97
C PHE A 129 -1.11 -8.20 -0.38
N LEU A 130 -0.74 -6.91 -0.37
CA LEU A 130 -0.30 -6.21 -1.57
C LEU A 130 1.02 -6.77 -2.10
N PHE A 131 2.00 -7.03 -1.22
CA PHE A 131 3.27 -7.64 -1.57
C PHE A 131 3.11 -8.99 -2.27
N PHE A 132 2.27 -9.89 -1.71
CA PHE A 132 2.01 -11.19 -2.33
C PHE A 132 1.28 -11.05 -3.66
N THR A 133 0.33 -10.13 -3.77
CA THR A 133 -0.37 -9.87 -5.04
C THR A 133 0.60 -9.36 -6.11
N ARG A 134 1.51 -8.45 -5.76
CA ARG A 134 2.57 -7.96 -6.65
C ARG A 134 3.56 -9.06 -7.02
N THR A 135 3.96 -9.90 -6.06
CA THR A 135 4.84 -11.04 -6.31
C THR A 135 4.21 -12.02 -7.30
N ALA A 136 2.94 -12.39 -7.09
CA ALA A 136 2.20 -13.26 -8.00
C ALA A 136 2.05 -12.64 -9.40
N TYR A 137 1.77 -11.33 -9.49
CA TYR A 137 1.72 -10.64 -10.78
C TYR A 137 3.08 -10.61 -11.49
N LEU A 138 4.15 -10.22 -10.80
CA LEU A 138 5.49 -10.08 -11.39
C LEU A 138 6.09 -11.42 -11.83
N THR A 139 5.76 -12.51 -11.13
CA THR A 139 6.15 -13.88 -11.49
C THR A 139 5.29 -14.49 -12.60
N GLY A 140 4.20 -13.82 -13.01
CA GLY A 140 3.32 -14.28 -14.09
C GLY A 140 2.26 -15.29 -13.65
N PHE A 141 2.00 -15.45 -12.35
CA PHE A 141 1.02 -16.39 -11.80
C PHE A 141 -0.41 -16.15 -12.32
N PHE A 142 -0.76 -14.88 -12.60
CA PHE A 142 -2.08 -14.51 -13.11
C PHE A 142 -2.23 -14.63 -14.64
N GLY A 143 -1.22 -15.19 -15.33
CA GLY A 143 -1.19 -15.30 -16.78
C GLY A 143 -0.70 -14.03 -17.47
N PRO A 144 -0.66 -14.02 -18.81
CA PRO A 144 -0.20 -12.88 -19.59
C PRO A 144 -1.18 -11.71 -19.48
N ASP A 145 -0.64 -10.50 -19.55
CA ASP A 145 -1.43 -9.28 -19.66
C ASP A 145 -2.39 -9.38 -20.84
N HIS A 146 -3.61 -8.85 -20.69
CA HIS A 146 -4.58 -8.79 -21.78
C HIS A 146 -3.99 -7.96 -22.92
N VAL A 147 -3.54 -8.64 -23.97
CA VAL A 147 -3.05 -8.01 -25.20
C VAL A 147 -4.22 -7.26 -25.81
N ASN A 148 -4.16 -5.93 -25.75
CA ASN A 148 -5.04 -5.11 -26.55
C ASN A 148 -4.64 -5.38 -28.01
N LYS A 149 -5.44 -6.17 -28.72
CA LYS A 149 -5.29 -6.33 -30.17
C LYS A 149 -5.52 -4.96 -30.78
N SER A 150 -4.45 -4.20 -30.98
CA SER A 150 -4.47 -3.04 -31.85
C SER A 150 -5.02 -3.53 -33.18
N VAL A 151 -6.19 -3.01 -33.55
CA VAL A 151 -6.81 -3.23 -34.84
C VAL A 151 -5.78 -2.81 -35.88
N LYS A 152 -5.27 -3.78 -36.64
CA LYS A 152 -4.58 -3.49 -37.89
C LYS A 152 -5.61 -2.85 -38.81
N THR A 153 -5.68 -1.52 -38.84
CA THR A 153 -6.28 -0.81 -39.96
C THR A 153 -5.34 -1.00 -41.15
N ALA A 154 -5.89 -1.70 -42.15
CA ALA A 154 -5.33 -1.88 -43.48
C ALA A 154 -5.14 -0.56 -44.21
#